data_AF-U2M5J2-F1
#
_entry.id   AF-U2M5J2-F1
#
_cell.length_a   1.000
_cell.length_b   1.000
_cell.length_c   1.000
_cell.angle_alpha   90.00
_cell.angle_beta   90.00
_cell.angle_gamma   90.00
#
_symmetry.space_group_name_H-M   'P 1'
#
loop_
_entity.id
_entity.type
_entity.pdbx_description
1 polymer ?
#
loop_
_entity_poly.entity_id
_entity_poly.type
_entity_poly.pdbx_seq_one_letter_code
_entity_poly.pdbx_strand_id
1 'polypeptide(L)'
;MGFFGNLFKSEFEKWVEGASHEELSEAYEEERQDWIKNGFNGGTGEKTPKMNRLNKEISKRVAEEWENDPRRNKDPNFRWTDANRWDKD
;
A
#
# COMPACT_ATOMS: atom_id res chain seq x y z
N MET A 1 3.97 32.49 3.74
CA MET A 1 3.55 31.93 2.44
C MET A 1 3.41 30.42 2.61
N GLY A 2 2.20 29.85 2.53
CA GLY A 2 2.00 28.41 2.81
C GLY A 2 0.66 27.82 2.34
N PHE A 3 0.01 28.45 1.34
CA PHE A 3 -1.34 28.07 0.92
C PHE A 3 -1.39 26.93 -0.12
N PHE A 4 -0.26 26.57 -0.75
CA PHE A 4 -0.26 25.53 -1.79
C PHE A 4 -0.16 24.09 -1.25
N GLY A 5 0.45 23.87 -0.08
CA GLY A 5 0.62 22.51 0.47
C GLY A 5 -0.66 21.84 0.97
N ASN A 6 -1.64 22.62 1.43
CA ASN A 6 -2.92 22.09 1.92
C ASN A 6 -3.91 21.78 0.78
N LEU A 7 -3.85 22.54 -0.32
CA LEU A 7 -4.68 22.29 -1.50
C LEU A 7 -4.27 20.97 -2.18
N PHE A 8 -2.95 20.80 -2.41
CA PHE A 8 -2.38 19.58 -2.98
C PHE A 8 -2.64 18.33 -2.12
N LYS A 9 -2.64 18.46 -0.78
CA LYS A 9 -3.01 17.32 0.10
C LYS A 9 -4.45 16.87 -0.13
N SER A 10 -5.39 17.81 -0.27
CA SER A 10 -6.81 17.47 -0.44
C SER A 10 -7.12 16.87 -1.81
N GLU A 11 -6.44 17.33 -2.86
CA GLU A 11 -6.58 16.81 -4.21
C GLU A 11 -5.92 15.44 -4.36
N PHE A 12 -4.74 15.26 -3.76
CA PHE A 12 -4.08 13.97 -3.68
C PHE A 12 -4.89 12.96 -2.88
N GLU A 13 -5.48 13.34 -1.74
CA GLU A 13 -6.31 12.43 -0.94
C GLU A 13 -7.56 11.99 -1.71
N LYS A 14 -8.26 12.92 -2.39
CA LYS A 14 -9.39 12.57 -3.26
C LYS A 14 -8.98 11.68 -4.42
N TRP A 15 -7.82 11.94 -5.02
CA TRP A 15 -7.29 11.09 -6.08
C TRP A 15 -6.94 9.70 -5.54
N VAL A 16 -6.29 9.59 -4.38
CA VAL A 16 -5.93 8.30 -3.76
C VAL A 16 -7.18 7.47 -3.43
N GLU A 17 -8.28 8.11 -3.01
CA GLU A 17 -9.56 7.43 -2.78
C GLU A 17 -10.21 6.93 -4.07
N GLY A 18 -10.09 7.68 -5.17
CA GLY A 18 -10.72 7.36 -6.47
C GLY A 18 -9.85 6.55 -7.45
N ALA A 19 -8.54 6.52 -7.26
CA ALA A 19 -7.59 5.86 -8.16
C ALA A 19 -7.72 4.34 -8.09
N SER A 20 -7.37 3.66 -9.17
CA SER A 20 -7.28 2.19 -9.24
C SER A 20 -6.07 1.65 -8.45
N HIS A 21 -6.06 0.33 -8.20
CA HIS A 21 -4.92 -0.31 -7.54
C HIS A 21 -3.61 -0.15 -8.33
N GLU A 22 -3.69 -0.27 -9.66
CA GLU A 22 -2.55 -0.12 -10.57
C GLU A 22 -1.97 1.30 -10.50
N GLU A 23 -2.81 2.33 -10.60
CA GLU A 23 -2.38 3.74 -10.50
C GLU A 23 -1.76 4.07 -9.14
N LEU A 24 -2.32 3.55 -8.05
CA LEU A 24 -1.74 3.71 -6.71
C LEU A 24 -0.36 3.05 -6.62
N SER A 25 -0.22 1.85 -7.19
CA SER A 25 1.04 1.10 -7.18
C SER A 25 2.11 1.76 -8.05
N GLU A 26 1.73 2.28 -9.21
CA GLU A 26 2.61 3.00 -10.13
C GLU A 26 3.10 4.29 -9.49
N ALA A 27 2.19 5.10 -8.93
CA ALA A 27 2.56 6.33 -8.22
C ALA A 27 3.46 6.07 -7.00
N TYR A 28 3.29 4.92 -6.31
CA TYR A 28 4.17 4.53 -5.22
C TYR A 28 5.55 4.13 -5.73
N GLU A 29 5.64 3.41 -6.85
CA GLU A 29 6.92 3.03 -7.43
C GLU A 29 7.67 4.24 -7.98
N GLU A 30 7.00 5.19 -8.63
CA GLU A 30 7.61 6.46 -9.06
C GLU A 30 8.23 7.22 -7.88
N GLU A 31 7.47 7.38 -6.79
CA GLU A 31 7.97 8.01 -5.56
C GLU A 31 9.12 7.21 -4.93
N ARG A 32 9.07 5.88 -5.00
CA ARG A 32 10.15 5.01 -4.52
C ARG A 32 11.43 5.18 -5.34
N GLN A 33 11.32 5.29 -6.66
CA GLN A 33 12.44 5.53 -7.56
C GLN A 33 13.07 6.90 -7.29
N ASP A 34 12.25 7.93 -7.09
CA ASP A 34 12.73 9.26 -6.70
C ASP A 34 13.40 9.23 -5.31
N TRP A 35 12.80 8.53 -4.35
CA TRP A 35 13.37 8.34 -3.01
C TRP A 35 14.74 7.65 -3.04
N ILE A 36 14.91 6.63 -3.88
CA ILE A 36 16.19 5.94 -4.09
C ILE A 36 17.20 6.89 -4.77
N LYS A 37 16.79 7.61 -5.83
CA LYS A 37 17.64 8.59 -6.52
C LYS A 37 18.13 9.69 -5.60
N ASN A 38 17.26 10.16 -4.70
CA ASN A 38 17.57 11.16 -3.68
C ASN A 38 18.33 10.58 -2.47
N GLY A 39 18.86 9.36 -2.58
CA GLY A 39 19.71 8.74 -1.57
C GLY A 39 18.96 8.43 -0.27
N PHE A 40 17.71 7.97 -0.37
CA PHE A 40 16.87 7.66 0.78
C PHE A 40 16.62 8.87 1.68
N ASN A 41 16.09 9.94 1.09
CA ASN A 41 15.86 11.21 1.78
C ASN A 41 17.17 11.86 2.30
N GLY A 42 18.23 11.86 1.49
CA GLY A 42 19.53 12.40 1.89
C GLY A 42 20.25 11.58 2.97
N GLY A 43 19.99 10.27 3.04
CA GLY A 43 20.64 9.33 3.94
C GLY A 43 19.90 9.04 5.24
N THR A 44 18.71 9.60 5.46
CA THR A 44 17.90 9.31 6.67
C THR A 44 17.27 7.92 6.61
N GLY A 45 17.01 7.38 5.42
CA GLY A 45 16.29 6.12 5.27
C GLY A 45 14.78 6.23 5.52
N GLU A 46 14.27 7.44 5.79
CA GLU A 46 12.86 7.66 6.06
C GLU A 46 12.07 7.79 4.75
N LYS A 47 10.92 7.11 4.69
CA LYS A 47 9.98 7.23 3.57
C LYS A 47 9.32 8.59 3.58
N THR A 48 9.08 9.15 2.40
CA THR A 48 8.37 10.43 2.28
C THR A 48 6.95 10.32 2.85
N PRO A 49 6.36 11.41 3.37
CA PRO A 49 4.97 11.41 3.82
C PRO A 49 3.98 10.96 2.73
N LYS A 50 4.31 11.20 1.45
CA LYS A 50 3.52 10.78 0.29
C LYS A 50 3.58 9.27 0.09
N MET A 51 4.78 8.67 0.10
CA MET A 51 4.96 7.21 0.07
C MET A 51 4.21 6.51 1.21
N ASN A 52 4.28 7.03 2.44
CA ASN A 52 3.60 6.43 3.58
C ASN A 52 2.07 6.43 3.42
N ARG A 53 1.50 7.48 2.84
CA ARG A 53 0.06 7.57 2.55
C ARG A 53 -0.38 6.57 1.48
N LEU A 54 0.35 6.51 0.35
CA LEU A 54 0.09 5.53 -0.71
C LEU A 54 0.19 4.10 -0.19
N ASN A 55 1.24 3.80 0.56
CA ASN A 55 1.44 2.48 1.15
C ASN A 55 0.29 2.09 2.10
N LYS A 56 -0.23 3.04 2.88
CA LYS A 56 -1.36 2.80 3.79
C LYS A 56 -2.63 2.47 3.02
N GLU A 57 -2.91 3.19 1.93
CA GLU A 57 -4.11 2.95 1.13
C GLU A 57 -4.04 1.62 0.38
N ILE A 58 -2.89 1.33 -0.27
CA ILE A 58 -2.64 0.04 -0.92
C ILE A 58 -2.81 -1.10 0.09
N SER A 59 -2.20 -0.98 1.28
CA SER A 59 -2.31 -2.01 2.32
C SER A 59 -3.74 -2.21 2.79
N LYS A 60 -4.53 -1.13 2.91
CA LYS A 60 -5.94 -1.22 3.30
C LYS A 60 -6.76 -1.98 2.26
N ARG A 61 -6.59 -1.64 0.97
CA ARG A 61 -7.31 -2.31 -0.12
C ARG A 61 -6.94 -3.78 -0.26
N VAL A 62 -5.65 -4.10 -0.17
CA VAL A 62 -5.18 -5.49 -0.18
C VAL A 62 -5.72 -6.26 1.02
N ALA A 63 -5.80 -5.63 2.20
CA ALA A 63 -6.39 -6.26 3.38
C ALA A 63 -7.90 -6.52 3.19
N GLU A 64 -8.64 -5.59 2.59
CA GLU A 64 -10.06 -5.76 2.25
C GLU A 64 -10.27 -6.87 1.21
N GLU A 65 -9.45 -6.91 0.15
CA GLU A 65 -9.47 -8.00 -0.84
C GLU A 65 -9.18 -9.35 -0.18
N TRP A 66 -8.15 -9.40 0.68
CA TRP A 66 -7.79 -10.60 1.43
C TRP A 66 -8.88 -11.03 2.42
N GLU A 67 -9.63 -10.11 3.00
CA GLU A 67 -10.76 -10.42 3.89
C GLU A 67 -11.97 -10.98 3.16
N ASN A 68 -12.16 -10.56 1.91
CA ASN A 68 -13.25 -11.02 1.06
C ASN A 68 -12.89 -12.24 0.19
N ASP A 69 -11.64 -12.71 0.20
CA ASP A 69 -11.22 -13.86 -0.58
C ASP A 69 -12.00 -15.14 -0.16
N PRO A 70 -12.76 -15.77 -1.07
CA PRO A 70 -13.50 -17.00 -0.78
C PRO A 70 -12.60 -18.20 -0.44
N ARG A 71 -11.30 -18.14 -0.77
CA ARG A 71 -10.30 -19.16 -0.42
C ARG A 71 -9.72 -18.95 0.97
N ARG A 72 -9.98 -17.81 1.61
CA ARG A 72 -9.47 -17.53 2.96
C ARG A 72 -10.19 -18.40 3.98
N ASN A 73 -9.42 -19.20 4.70
CA ASN A 73 -9.95 -19.89 5.87
C ASN A 73 -10.19 -18.88 7.00
N LYS A 74 -11.45 -18.79 7.46
CA LYS A 74 -11.88 -17.89 8.54
C LYS A 74 -11.79 -18.55 9.93
N ASP A 75 -11.37 -19.80 10.01
CA ASP A 75 -11.22 -20.53 11.26
C ASP A 75 -10.08 -19.94 12.10
N PRO A 76 -10.34 -19.45 13.33
CA PRO A 76 -9.30 -18.93 14.22
C PRO A 76 -8.29 -20.00 14.66
N ASN A 77 -8.62 -21.29 14.53
CA ASN A 77 -7.71 -22.41 14.78
C ASN A 77 -6.95 -22.87 13.53
N PHE A 78 -7.14 -22.23 12.37
CA PHE A 78 -6.43 -22.59 11.15
C PHE A 78 -4.93 -22.39 11.32
N ARG A 79 -4.20 -23.50 11.33
CA ARG A 79 -2.74 -23.49 11.32
C ARG A 79 -2.27 -23.56 9.88
N TRP A 80 -1.20 -22.85 9.56
CA TRP A 80 -0.59 -22.91 8.23
C TRP A 80 -0.22 -24.35 7.80
N THR A 81 0.01 -25.25 8.77
CA THR A 81 0.25 -26.69 8.55
C THR A 81 -0.97 -27.45 8.01
N ASP A 82 -2.18 -26.95 8.24
CA ASP A 82 -3.42 -27.56 7.74
C ASP A 82 -3.71 -27.18 6.28
N ALA A 83 -3.13 -26.08 5.78
CA ALA A 83 -3.19 -25.70 4.37
C ALA A 83 -2.53 -26.75 3.46
N ASN A 84 -1.36 -27.26 3.88
CA ASN A 84 -0.58 -28.25 3.15
C ASN A 84 -1.09 -29.70 3.31
N ARG A 85 -2.18 -29.92 4.07
CA ARG A 85 -2.74 -31.27 4.28
C ARG A 85 -3.32 -31.85 2.99
N TRP A 86 -3.71 -30.99 2.04
CA TRP A 86 -4.35 -31.37 0.77
C TRP A 86 -3.37 -31.53 -0.41
N ASP A 87 -2.09 -31.18 -0.26
CA ASP A 87 -1.03 -31.42 -1.26
C ASP A 87 -0.42 -32.83 -1.09
N LYS A 88 -1.29 -33.84 -0.99
CA LYS A 88 -0.90 -35.25 -0.95
C LYS A 88 -1.66 -36.02 -2.02
N ASP A 89 -1.13 -35.97 -3.23
CA ASP A 89 -1.27 -37.01 -4.26
C ASP A 89 0.13 -37.38 -4.77
#